data_AF-A0AA90TJR7-F1
#
_entry.id   AF-A0AA90TJR7-F1
#
_cell.length_a   1.000
_cell.length_b   1.000
_cell.length_c   1.000
_cell.angle_alpha   90.00
_cell.angle_beta   90.00
_cell.angle_gamma   90.00
#
_symmetry.space_group_name_H-M   'P 1'
#
loop_
_entity.id
_entity.type
_entity.pdbx_description
1 polymer ?
#
loop_
_entity_poly.entity_id
_entity_poly.type
_entity_poly.pdbx_seq_one_letter_code
_entity_poly.pdbx_strand_id
1 'polypeptide(L)'
;MKAVFKLAPVAFALLAFLPAKAWNTETHRRIVLDAVEFMKAHPDQTRYATLVAGVTRAGYTIEQFAAAVGQGAHDVDYFEDTYICGATTGNCQGSPLWGLGSGLARYTSFWHFQNHTAGADVHGNDFGGYHYAKLGNPGDIDKLAAAWLVNDYLDDGAGGLGGWFGDASKYNTFGITEARYRQGGYSTASMYQDYQHFPFQPLDNLAQHFWTRFLQAPSAQSLGFALHSTDLLQPHHTFNVLGHNHSGWEGWIGDHYDTEKLNDPALVLAALNDFAPLANNATDIRPLLTQGGTYSYKYGGAVMSSTDHAVRRGVAKKMVPHAIAMVVRVLDRAAVRLAL
;
A
#
# COMPACT_ATOMS: atom_id res chain seq x y z
N MET A 1 34.99 48.37 -25.18
CA MET A 1 34.96 48.20 -23.70
C MET A 1 34.18 46.94 -23.40
N LYS A 2 34.85 45.90 -22.88
CA LYS A 2 34.25 44.60 -22.56
C LYS A 2 33.57 44.70 -21.19
N ALA A 3 32.24 44.57 -21.14
CA ALA A 3 31.51 44.45 -19.88
C ALA A 3 31.52 42.97 -19.46
N VAL A 4 32.23 42.69 -18.37
CA VAL A 4 32.28 41.39 -17.71
C VAL A 4 31.00 41.22 -16.90
N PHE A 5 30.10 40.35 -17.34
CA PHE A 5 29.00 39.87 -16.51
C PHE A 5 29.58 38.92 -15.45
N LYS A 6 29.55 39.35 -14.18
CA LYS A 6 29.86 38.48 -13.04
C LYS A 6 28.63 37.60 -12.78
N LEU A 7 28.70 36.34 -13.22
CA LEU A 7 27.83 35.28 -12.74
C LEU A 7 28.20 35.00 -11.28
N ALA A 8 27.29 35.31 -10.35
CA ALA A 8 27.37 34.82 -8.99
C ALA A 8 27.04 33.31 -9.01
N PRO A 9 27.88 32.43 -8.45
CA PRO A 9 27.52 31.04 -8.30
C PRO A 9 26.48 30.95 -7.19
N VAL A 10 25.24 30.62 -7.54
CA VAL A 10 24.26 30.11 -6.58
C VAL A 10 24.77 28.72 -6.19
N ALA A 11 25.56 28.69 -5.11
CA ALA A 11 25.86 27.45 -4.41
C ALA A 11 24.54 26.91 -3.87
N PHE A 12 23.93 25.99 -4.62
CA PHE A 12 22.93 25.07 -4.08
C PHE A 12 23.61 24.35 -2.92
N ALA A 13 23.24 24.72 -1.70
CA ALA A 13 23.50 23.90 -0.55
C ALA A 13 22.80 22.56 -0.80
N LEU A 14 23.58 21.58 -1.23
CA LEU A 14 23.26 20.16 -1.12
C LEU A 14 23.10 19.86 0.37
N LEU A 15 21.93 20.18 0.93
CA LEU A 15 21.39 19.41 2.02
C LEU A 15 21.27 17.99 1.46
N ALA A 16 22.15 17.12 1.91
CA ALA A 16 22.02 15.70 1.71
C ALA A 16 20.68 15.27 2.32
N PHE A 17 19.64 15.28 1.49
CA PHE A 17 18.41 14.52 1.74
C PHE A 17 18.83 13.06 1.66
N LEU A 18 19.32 12.51 2.78
CA LEU A 18 19.31 11.07 2.99
C LEU A 18 17.86 10.63 2.78
N PRO A 19 17.59 9.54 2.03
CA PRO A 19 16.23 9.10 1.79
C PRO A 19 15.59 8.79 3.16
N ALA A 20 14.60 9.60 3.55
CA ALA A 20 13.74 9.31 4.67
C ALA A 20 13.07 7.95 4.38
N LYS A 21 13.43 6.92 5.14
CA LYS A 21 12.82 5.60 5.01
C LYS A 21 11.51 5.63 5.76
N ALA A 22 10.45 5.93 5.01
CA ALA A 22 9.05 6.04 5.38
C ALA A 22 8.45 4.74 6.04
N TRP A 23 7.13 4.48 6.07
CA TRP A 23 6.52 3.15 6.23
C TRP A 23 6.81 2.47 4.90
N ASN A 24 8.10 2.30 4.70
CA ASN A 24 8.78 2.17 3.45
C ASN A 24 8.54 0.75 3.02
N THR A 25 8.86 0.48 1.77
CA THR A 25 8.97 -0.86 1.22
C THR A 25 9.64 -1.83 2.21
N GLU A 26 10.67 -1.36 2.93
CA GLU A 26 11.38 -2.08 3.99
C GLU A 26 10.54 -2.41 5.25
N THR A 27 9.61 -1.54 5.65
CA THR A 27 8.70 -1.78 6.77
C THR A 27 7.75 -2.94 6.47
N HIS A 28 7.21 -3.03 5.25
CA HIS A 28 6.41 -4.19 4.81
C HIS A 28 7.22 -5.48 4.91
N ARG A 29 8.46 -5.46 4.41
CA ARG A 29 9.38 -6.61 4.50
C ARG A 29 9.60 -7.03 5.95
N ARG A 30 9.88 -6.08 6.84
CA ARG A 30 10.13 -6.33 8.27
C ARG A 30 8.91 -6.93 8.96
N ILE A 31 7.71 -6.40 8.73
CA ILE A 31 6.46 -6.92 9.31
C ILE A 31 6.26 -8.39 8.94
N VAL A 32 6.54 -8.78 7.68
CA VAL A 32 6.44 -10.18 7.25
C VAL A 32 7.47 -11.07 7.95
N LEU A 33 8.72 -10.62 8.06
CA LEU A 33 9.76 -11.37 8.76
C LEU A 33 9.43 -11.56 10.24
N ASP A 34 8.98 -10.49 10.91
CA ASP A 34 8.57 -10.53 12.30
C ASP A 34 7.35 -11.43 12.52
N ALA A 35 6.42 -11.50 11.57
CA ALA A 35 5.30 -12.42 11.63
C ALA A 35 5.76 -13.89 11.60
N VAL A 36 6.71 -14.24 10.72
CA VAL A 36 7.25 -15.60 10.66
C VAL A 36 8.03 -15.93 11.93
N GLU A 37 8.85 -15.00 12.45
CA GLU A 37 9.58 -15.19 13.71
C GLU A 37 8.62 -15.31 14.90
N PHE A 38 7.54 -14.51 14.92
CA PHE A 38 6.49 -14.63 15.92
C PHE A 38 5.84 -16.01 15.88
N MET A 39 5.45 -16.51 14.69
CA MET A 39 4.88 -17.85 14.53
C MET A 39 5.85 -18.94 15.01
N LYS A 40 7.14 -18.80 14.71
CA LYS A 40 8.20 -19.71 15.17
C LYS A 40 8.31 -19.76 16.69
N ALA A 41 8.20 -18.61 17.36
CA ALA A 41 8.23 -18.51 18.82
C ALA A 41 6.90 -18.94 19.48
N HIS A 42 5.79 -18.94 18.73
CA HIS A 42 4.45 -19.28 19.22
C HIS A 42 3.79 -20.39 18.37
N PRO A 43 4.41 -21.58 18.26
CA PRO A 43 3.92 -22.63 17.38
C PRO A 43 2.57 -23.21 17.83
N ASP A 44 2.23 -23.13 19.12
CA ASP A 44 0.97 -23.64 19.67
C ASP A 44 -0.23 -22.68 19.44
N GLN A 45 0.04 -21.44 19.06
CA GLN A 45 -0.97 -20.39 18.83
C GLN A 45 -1.15 -20.06 17.35
N THR A 46 -0.31 -20.64 16.49
CA THR A 46 -0.24 -20.39 15.06
C THR A 46 -0.12 -21.72 14.33
N ARG A 47 -0.06 -21.71 13.00
CA ARG A 47 0.14 -22.90 12.16
C ARG A 47 1.59 -23.05 11.72
N TYR A 48 2.54 -22.62 12.55
CA TYR A 48 3.95 -22.61 12.18
C TYR A 48 4.46 -23.97 11.68
N ALA A 49 4.15 -25.07 12.38
CA ALA A 49 4.57 -26.41 11.96
C ALA A 49 3.98 -26.81 10.59
N THR A 50 2.72 -26.48 10.32
CA THR A 50 2.08 -26.72 9.03
C THR A 50 2.69 -25.85 7.93
N LEU A 51 2.99 -24.58 8.24
CA LEU A 51 3.64 -23.66 7.33
C LEU A 51 5.01 -24.19 6.92
N VAL A 52 5.85 -24.55 7.89
CA VAL A 52 7.19 -25.12 7.65
C VAL A 52 7.09 -26.36 6.77
N ALA A 53 6.20 -27.31 7.08
CA ALA A 53 6.04 -28.53 6.28
C ALA A 53 5.64 -28.24 4.82
N GLY A 54 4.70 -27.32 4.60
CA GLY A 54 4.28 -26.90 3.26
C GLY A 54 5.37 -26.17 2.49
N VAL A 55 6.07 -25.26 3.15
CA VAL A 55 7.20 -24.49 2.60
C VAL A 55 8.37 -25.41 2.21
N THR A 56 8.72 -26.39 3.05
CA THR A 56 9.75 -27.39 2.74
C THR A 56 9.35 -28.24 1.53
N ARG A 57 8.08 -28.64 1.42
CA ARG A 57 7.58 -29.36 0.24
C ARG A 57 7.69 -28.53 -1.04
N ALA A 58 7.52 -27.21 -0.93
CA ALA A 58 7.68 -26.26 -2.02
C ALA A 58 9.16 -25.96 -2.37
N GLY A 59 10.13 -26.58 -1.68
CA GLY A 59 11.56 -26.46 -1.97
C GLY A 59 12.25 -25.28 -1.29
N TYR A 60 11.64 -24.67 -0.27
CA TYR A 60 12.22 -23.58 0.50
C TYR A 60 12.55 -24.01 1.93
N THR A 61 13.60 -23.41 2.51
CA THR A 61 13.69 -23.25 3.96
C THR A 61 12.69 -22.18 4.43
N ILE A 62 12.30 -22.20 5.70
CA ILE A 62 11.37 -21.19 6.22
C ILE A 62 11.97 -19.78 6.16
N GLU A 63 13.29 -19.66 6.31
CA GLU A 63 14.02 -18.41 6.20
C GLU A 63 14.03 -17.87 4.75
N GLN A 64 14.28 -18.74 3.75
CA GLN A 64 14.21 -18.34 2.35
C GLN A 64 12.80 -17.94 1.94
N PHE A 65 11.80 -18.66 2.44
CA PHE A 65 10.40 -18.31 2.19
C PHE A 65 10.04 -16.97 2.82
N ALA A 66 10.37 -16.74 4.09
CA ALA A 66 10.11 -15.48 4.76
C ALA A 66 10.79 -14.30 4.04
N ALA A 67 12.04 -14.47 3.59
CA ALA A 67 12.74 -13.47 2.81
C ALA A 67 12.05 -13.19 1.46
N ALA A 68 11.64 -14.23 0.73
CA ALA A 68 10.99 -14.07 -0.57
C ALA A 68 9.58 -13.45 -0.47
N VAL A 69 8.80 -13.86 0.53
CA VAL A 69 7.47 -13.30 0.79
C VAL A 69 7.59 -11.84 1.26
N GLY A 70 8.53 -11.55 2.17
CA GLY A 70 8.79 -10.19 2.62
C GLY A 70 9.26 -9.29 1.47
N GLN A 71 10.11 -9.80 0.58
CA GLN A 71 10.52 -9.06 -0.62
C GLN A 71 9.34 -8.80 -1.55
N GLY A 72 8.44 -9.78 -1.72
CA GLY A 72 7.20 -9.55 -2.46
C GLY A 72 6.39 -8.40 -1.86
N ALA A 73 6.17 -8.38 -0.54
CA ALA A 73 5.43 -7.30 0.13
C ALA A 73 6.09 -5.92 -0.04
N HIS A 74 7.42 -5.88 -0.08
CA HIS A 74 8.22 -4.69 -0.37
C HIS A 74 8.07 -4.21 -1.82
N ASP A 75 7.94 -5.13 -2.78
CA ASP A 75 8.03 -4.81 -4.21
C ASP A 75 6.74 -4.21 -4.81
N VAL A 76 5.61 -4.29 -4.11
CA VAL A 76 4.32 -3.72 -4.58
C VAL A 76 4.39 -2.20 -4.74
N ASP A 77 5.08 -1.51 -3.83
CA ASP A 77 5.36 -0.06 -3.93
C ASP A 77 6.07 0.34 -5.25
N TYR A 78 6.72 -0.63 -5.90
CA TYR A 78 7.45 -0.44 -7.14
C TYR A 78 6.72 -0.94 -8.38
N PHE A 79 5.43 -1.29 -8.27
CA PHE A 79 4.65 -1.60 -9.45
C PHE A 79 4.58 -0.39 -10.39
N GLU A 80 4.79 -0.66 -11.67
CA GLU A 80 4.64 0.33 -12.74
C GLU A 80 3.52 -0.16 -13.67
N ASP A 81 2.33 -0.25 -13.08
CA ASP A 81 1.12 -0.79 -13.70
C ASP A 81 0.02 0.25 -13.86
N THR A 82 0.26 1.49 -13.39
CA THR A 82 -0.74 2.54 -13.35
C THR A 82 -0.26 3.77 -14.09
N TYR A 83 -0.96 4.10 -15.17
CA TYR A 83 -0.63 5.21 -16.04
C TYR A 83 -1.80 6.18 -16.11
N ILE A 84 -1.51 7.47 -15.94
CA ILE A 84 -2.48 8.56 -16.07
C ILE A 84 -2.05 9.42 -17.24
N CYS A 85 -3.02 9.81 -18.07
CA CYS A 85 -2.83 10.53 -19.31
C CYS A 85 -3.21 12.00 -19.15
N GLY A 86 -2.35 12.87 -19.69
CA GLY A 86 -2.58 14.31 -19.66
C GLY A 86 -3.83 14.70 -20.46
N ALA A 87 -4.77 15.42 -19.84
CA ALA A 87 -6.03 15.85 -20.46
C ALA A 87 -5.85 16.68 -21.74
N THR A 88 -4.72 17.37 -21.84
CA THR A 88 -4.39 18.20 -23.01
C THR A 88 -3.65 17.38 -24.08
N THR A 89 -2.64 16.60 -23.70
CA THR A 89 -1.70 15.97 -24.64
C THR A 89 -2.05 14.53 -25.00
N GLY A 90 -2.87 13.85 -24.18
CA GLY A 90 -3.10 12.41 -24.25
C GLY A 90 -1.90 11.56 -23.84
N ASN A 91 -0.80 12.16 -23.38
CA ASN A 91 0.43 11.44 -23.05
C ASN A 91 0.33 10.78 -21.67
N CYS A 92 0.47 9.46 -21.62
CA CYS A 92 0.33 8.66 -20.41
C CYS A 92 1.68 8.38 -19.75
N GLN A 93 1.75 8.60 -18.44
CA GLN A 93 2.97 8.45 -17.65
C GLN A 93 2.66 7.70 -16.36
N GLY A 94 3.65 6.99 -15.80
CA GLY A 94 3.52 6.30 -14.50
C GLY A 94 3.85 7.17 -13.28
N SER A 95 4.38 8.38 -13.51
CA SER A 95 4.75 9.37 -12.49
C SER A 95 4.74 10.76 -13.11
N PRO A 96 4.35 11.82 -12.37
CA PRO A 96 4.38 13.20 -12.84
C PRO A 96 5.81 13.79 -12.84
N LEU A 97 6.71 13.20 -12.05
CA LEU A 97 8.09 13.68 -11.87
C LEU A 97 9.11 12.68 -12.43
N TRP A 98 10.11 13.21 -13.14
CA TRP A 98 11.27 12.48 -13.64
C TRP A 98 12.46 12.66 -12.66
N GLY A 99 13.22 11.60 -12.38
CA GLY A 99 14.42 11.65 -11.51
C GLY A 99 14.15 11.28 -10.04
N LEU A 100 14.98 11.79 -9.10
CA LEU A 100 15.00 11.39 -7.68
C LEU A 100 13.68 11.62 -6.90
N GLY A 101 12.72 12.38 -7.46
CA GLY A 101 11.38 12.57 -6.90
C GLY A 101 10.32 11.57 -7.39
N SER A 102 10.64 10.71 -8.38
CA SER A 102 9.67 9.77 -8.96
C SER A 102 9.22 8.67 -7.99
N GLY A 103 10.06 8.32 -7.00
CA GLY A 103 9.73 7.32 -5.99
C GLY A 103 8.64 7.76 -5.00
N LEU A 104 8.35 9.05 -4.90
CA LEU A 104 7.31 9.61 -4.03
C LEU A 104 5.99 9.93 -4.77
N ALA A 105 5.95 9.72 -6.09
CA ALA A 105 4.86 10.21 -6.94
C ALA A 105 4.41 9.18 -7.99
N ARG A 106 4.70 7.89 -7.80
CA ARG A 106 4.18 6.85 -8.70
C ARG A 106 2.67 6.81 -8.57
N TYR A 107 1.96 6.74 -9.70
CA TYR A 107 0.50 6.66 -9.65
C TYR A 107 -0.02 5.34 -9.08
N THR A 108 0.84 4.32 -8.97
CA THR A 108 0.51 3.09 -8.24
C THR A 108 0.17 3.37 -6.77
N SER A 109 0.71 4.44 -6.18
CA SER A 109 0.44 4.85 -4.79
C SER A 109 -1.06 5.07 -4.51
N PHE A 110 -1.88 5.37 -5.52
CA PHE A 110 -3.32 5.54 -5.32
C PHE A 110 -4.08 4.24 -4.99
N TRP A 111 -3.46 3.06 -5.19
CA TRP A 111 -4.06 1.75 -4.85
C TRP A 111 -3.77 1.28 -3.42
N HIS A 112 -3.13 2.10 -2.59
CA HIS A 112 -2.72 1.75 -1.23
C HIS A 112 -3.79 2.03 -0.17
N PHE A 113 -4.95 2.55 -0.59
CA PHE A 113 -5.95 3.12 0.31
C PHE A 113 -7.16 2.20 0.50
N GLN A 114 -7.77 2.29 1.68
CA GLN A 114 -9.14 1.86 1.93
C GLN A 114 -9.82 2.98 2.70
N ASN A 115 -10.78 3.66 2.10
CA ASN A 115 -11.31 4.92 2.57
C ASN A 115 -12.36 4.74 3.66
N HIS A 116 -11.91 4.63 4.91
CA HIS A 116 -12.77 4.55 6.09
C HIS A 116 -13.53 5.85 6.39
N THR A 117 -13.13 6.99 5.79
CA THR A 117 -13.82 8.27 5.99
C THR A 117 -15.12 8.39 5.20
N ALA A 118 -15.23 7.68 4.07
CA ALA A 118 -16.39 7.73 3.19
C ALA A 118 -17.23 6.45 3.19
N GLY A 119 -16.64 5.30 3.53
CA GLY A 119 -17.31 4.01 3.45
C GLY A 119 -17.50 3.56 2.00
N ALA A 120 -18.67 2.99 1.72
CA ALA A 120 -18.98 2.36 0.44
C ALA A 120 -18.82 3.31 -0.76
N ASP A 121 -18.40 2.76 -1.90
CA ASP A 121 -18.08 3.52 -3.09
C ASP A 121 -18.97 3.20 -4.30
N VAL A 122 -18.69 3.89 -5.41
CA VAL A 122 -19.45 3.78 -6.66
C VAL A 122 -19.22 2.46 -7.41
N HIS A 123 -18.23 1.66 -7.02
CA HIS A 123 -18.01 0.33 -7.61
C HIS A 123 -18.83 -0.76 -6.92
N GLY A 124 -19.39 -0.46 -5.74
CA GLY A 124 -20.10 -1.41 -4.89
C GLY A 124 -19.22 -2.08 -3.84
N ASN A 125 -18.04 -1.53 -3.53
CA ASN A 125 -17.21 -2.00 -2.41
C ASN A 125 -17.78 -1.47 -1.07
N ASP A 126 -17.54 -2.19 0.03
CA ASP A 126 -17.89 -1.73 1.38
C ASP A 126 -17.08 -0.48 1.79
N PHE A 127 -15.87 -0.35 1.25
CA PHE A 127 -15.00 0.82 1.35
C PHE A 127 -14.36 1.11 -0.01
N GLY A 128 -14.31 2.38 -0.43
CA GLY A 128 -13.58 2.78 -1.65
C GLY A 128 -12.07 2.87 -1.45
N GLY A 129 -11.30 3.07 -2.52
CA GLY A 129 -9.88 3.42 -2.44
C GLY A 129 -9.67 4.95 -2.36
N TYR A 130 -8.51 5.40 -2.85
CA TYR A 130 -8.21 6.83 -2.97
C TYR A 130 -9.25 7.52 -3.85
N HIS A 131 -9.70 8.70 -3.42
CA HIS A 131 -10.70 9.47 -4.16
C HIS A 131 -10.65 10.92 -3.69
N TYR A 132 -10.04 11.78 -4.50
CA TYR A 132 -9.79 13.19 -4.14
C TYR A 132 -11.08 13.95 -3.78
N ALA A 133 -12.15 13.82 -4.57
CA ALA A 133 -13.44 14.47 -4.28
C ALA A 133 -14.15 13.98 -3.00
N LYS A 134 -13.66 12.90 -2.36
CA LYS A 134 -14.19 12.40 -1.08
C LYS A 134 -13.31 12.75 0.12
N LEU A 135 -12.25 13.52 -0.06
CA LEU A 135 -11.40 13.98 1.04
C LEU A 135 -12.10 15.07 1.85
N GLY A 136 -12.41 14.77 3.11
CA GLY A 136 -12.96 15.77 4.04
C GLY A 136 -11.96 16.85 4.44
N ASN A 137 -10.66 16.53 4.42
CA ASN A 137 -9.57 17.46 4.74
C ASN A 137 -8.33 17.13 3.89
N PRO A 138 -8.27 17.56 2.62
CA PRO A 138 -7.13 17.27 1.75
C PRO A 138 -5.85 17.93 2.27
N GLY A 139 -4.76 17.17 2.27
CA GLY A 139 -3.41 17.64 2.58
C GLY A 139 -2.81 18.49 1.46
N ASP A 140 -1.59 18.94 1.68
CA ASP A 140 -0.78 19.67 0.71
C ASP A 140 -0.47 18.84 -0.54
N ILE A 141 -0.06 17.58 -0.36
CA ILE A 141 0.22 16.65 -1.47
C ILE A 141 -1.05 16.33 -2.25
N ASP A 142 -2.19 16.13 -1.58
CA ASP A 142 -3.48 15.88 -2.24
C ASP A 142 -3.87 17.05 -3.16
N LYS A 143 -3.74 18.29 -2.65
CA LYS A 143 -4.04 19.50 -3.43
C LYS A 143 -3.08 19.69 -4.59
N LEU A 144 -1.80 19.40 -4.39
CA LEU A 144 -0.80 19.47 -5.44
C LEU A 144 -1.10 18.47 -6.55
N ALA A 145 -1.41 17.22 -6.19
CA ALA A 145 -1.78 16.18 -7.15
C ALA A 145 -3.04 16.58 -7.94
N ALA A 146 -4.08 17.08 -7.28
CA ALA A 146 -5.30 17.53 -7.95
C ALA A 146 -5.09 18.74 -8.87
N ALA A 147 -4.21 19.67 -8.49
CA ALA A 147 -3.87 20.81 -9.34
C ALA A 147 -3.02 20.40 -10.55
N TRP A 148 -2.13 19.42 -10.37
CA TRP A 148 -1.25 18.92 -11.43
C TRP A 148 -1.99 18.04 -12.45
N LEU A 149 -2.85 17.15 -11.96
CA LEU A 149 -3.60 16.16 -12.74
C LEU A 149 -4.98 16.69 -13.13
N VAL A 150 -5.11 17.99 -13.39
CA VAL A 150 -6.41 18.61 -13.65
C VAL A 150 -7.05 18.05 -14.92
N ASN A 151 -8.22 17.41 -14.78
CA ASN A 151 -8.92 16.66 -15.82
C ASN A 151 -8.15 15.48 -16.44
N ASP A 152 -7.02 15.08 -15.87
CA ASP A 152 -6.26 13.93 -16.39
C ASP A 152 -7.09 12.65 -16.22
N TYR A 153 -6.93 11.71 -17.15
CA TYR A 153 -7.73 10.49 -17.23
C TYR A 153 -6.87 9.24 -17.04
N LEU A 154 -7.45 8.15 -16.55
CA LEU A 154 -6.75 6.87 -16.44
C LEU A 154 -6.58 6.29 -17.84
N ASP A 155 -5.35 5.86 -18.17
CA ASP A 155 -5.05 5.24 -19.45
C ASP A 155 -5.95 4.01 -19.69
N ASP A 156 -6.74 4.04 -20.76
CA ASP A 156 -7.74 3.00 -21.11
C ASP A 156 -7.46 2.32 -22.45
N GLY A 157 -6.24 2.52 -22.97
CA GLY A 157 -5.72 1.85 -24.16
C GLY A 157 -6.01 2.60 -25.46
N ALA A 158 -5.35 2.17 -26.52
CA ALA A 158 -5.42 2.84 -27.81
C ALA A 158 -6.86 2.89 -28.37
N GLY A 159 -7.33 4.08 -28.72
CA GLY A 159 -8.68 4.34 -29.21
C GLY A 159 -9.72 4.57 -28.10
N GLY A 160 -9.28 4.67 -26.84
CA GLY A 160 -10.10 4.99 -25.69
C GLY A 160 -10.28 6.50 -25.48
N LEU A 161 -10.12 6.95 -24.24
CA LEU A 161 -10.10 8.36 -23.87
C LEU A 161 -8.91 9.08 -24.51
N GLY A 162 -9.14 10.32 -24.94
CA GLY A 162 -8.15 11.14 -25.61
C GLY A 162 -8.09 12.55 -25.02
N GLY A 163 -6.90 13.12 -25.01
CA GLY A 163 -6.72 14.53 -24.71
C GLY A 163 -7.14 15.42 -25.88
N TRP A 164 -7.09 16.73 -25.68
CA TRP A 164 -7.49 17.71 -26.72
C TRP A 164 -6.72 17.57 -28.04
N PHE A 165 -5.46 17.15 -27.97
CA PHE A 165 -4.60 16.95 -29.15
C PHE A 165 -4.49 15.49 -29.61
N GLY A 166 -5.32 14.61 -29.07
CA GLY A 166 -5.42 13.20 -29.47
C GLY A 166 -5.20 12.22 -28.33
N ASP A 167 -5.21 10.94 -28.69
CA ASP A 167 -4.93 9.82 -27.80
C ASP A 167 -3.50 9.31 -28.04
N ALA A 168 -2.71 9.20 -26.97
CA ALA A 168 -1.38 8.61 -26.97
C ALA A 168 -1.24 7.47 -25.94
N SER A 169 -2.37 6.85 -25.57
CA SER A 169 -2.50 5.70 -24.68
C SER A 169 -1.74 4.49 -25.20
N LYS A 170 -1.06 3.79 -24.29
CA LYS A 170 -0.16 2.67 -24.62
C LYS A 170 -0.28 1.48 -23.67
N TYR A 171 -0.74 1.70 -22.45
CA TYR A 171 -0.56 0.72 -21.37
C TYR A 171 -1.86 -0.05 -21.04
N ASN A 172 -3.02 0.52 -21.36
CA ASN A 172 -4.35 0.05 -20.99
C ASN A 172 -4.52 -0.22 -19.48
N THR A 173 -4.19 0.76 -18.64
CA THR A 173 -4.31 0.69 -17.18
C THR A 173 -5.71 0.28 -16.72
N PHE A 174 -6.77 0.87 -17.30
CA PHE A 174 -8.15 0.49 -17.00
C PHE A 174 -8.44 -0.98 -17.35
N GLY A 175 -8.09 -1.42 -18.56
CA GLY A 175 -8.37 -2.79 -19.00
C GLY A 175 -7.51 -3.86 -18.35
N ILE A 176 -6.39 -3.50 -17.71
CA ILE A 176 -5.44 -4.44 -17.10
C ILE A 176 -5.43 -4.32 -15.58
N THR A 177 -4.99 -3.18 -15.06
CA THR A 177 -4.71 -3.00 -13.62
C THR A 177 -6.00 -2.84 -12.83
N GLU A 178 -6.87 -1.92 -13.26
CA GLU A 178 -8.19 -1.74 -12.63
C GLU A 178 -9.01 -3.03 -12.73
N ALA A 179 -9.04 -3.68 -13.90
CA ALA A 179 -9.76 -4.94 -14.10
C ALA A 179 -9.28 -6.07 -13.17
N ARG A 180 -7.98 -6.10 -12.81
CA ARG A 180 -7.44 -7.05 -11.82
C ARG A 180 -7.86 -6.69 -10.39
N TYR A 181 -7.95 -5.41 -10.07
CA TYR A 181 -8.31 -4.92 -8.73
C TYR A 181 -9.82 -4.72 -8.55
N ARG A 182 -10.62 -4.98 -9.56
CA ARG A 182 -12.08 -5.02 -9.44
C ARG A 182 -12.56 -6.38 -8.94
N GLN A 183 -12.89 -6.48 -7.65
CA GLN A 183 -13.26 -7.75 -7.00
C GLN A 183 -14.76 -7.81 -6.65
N GLY A 184 -15.57 -8.30 -7.58
CA GLY A 184 -17.03 -8.47 -7.39
C GLY A 184 -17.88 -7.23 -7.66
N GLY A 185 -17.25 -6.07 -7.84
CA GLY A 185 -17.90 -4.82 -8.25
C GLY A 185 -17.90 -4.57 -9.77
N TYR A 186 -18.26 -3.36 -10.17
CA TYR A 186 -18.22 -2.90 -11.56
C TYR A 186 -17.46 -1.57 -11.68
N SER A 187 -16.89 -1.32 -12.85
CA SER A 187 -16.28 -0.04 -13.19
C SER A 187 -16.51 0.28 -14.66
N THR A 188 -16.60 1.56 -14.98
CA THR A 188 -16.65 2.06 -16.35
C THR A 188 -15.50 3.04 -16.58
N ALA A 189 -14.96 3.10 -17.79
CA ALA A 189 -13.88 4.06 -18.11
C ALA A 189 -14.31 5.50 -17.82
N SER A 190 -15.61 5.81 -17.90
CA SER A 190 -16.16 7.13 -17.55
C SER A 190 -15.98 7.54 -16.09
N MET A 191 -15.83 6.59 -15.17
CA MET A 191 -15.49 6.90 -13.77
C MET A 191 -14.07 7.47 -13.63
N TYR A 192 -13.22 7.26 -14.65
CA TYR A 192 -11.81 7.62 -14.64
C TYR A 192 -11.46 8.66 -15.72
N GLN A 193 -12.42 9.51 -16.10
CA GLN A 193 -12.21 10.60 -17.06
C GLN A 193 -11.64 11.88 -16.46
N ASP A 194 -11.77 12.05 -15.14
CA ASP A 194 -11.26 13.22 -14.41
C ASP A 194 -10.67 12.79 -13.06
N TYR A 195 -9.35 12.96 -12.89
CA TYR A 195 -8.62 12.60 -11.68
C TYR A 195 -9.24 13.16 -10.40
N GLN A 196 -9.81 14.37 -10.46
CA GLN A 196 -10.47 14.96 -9.29
C GLN A 196 -11.62 14.10 -8.78
N HIS A 197 -12.18 13.25 -9.63
CA HIS A 197 -13.32 12.38 -9.37
C HIS A 197 -13.02 10.88 -9.54
N PHE A 198 -11.76 10.46 -9.72
CA PHE A 198 -11.41 9.04 -9.79
C PHE A 198 -11.80 8.33 -8.50
N PRO A 199 -12.65 7.29 -8.56
CA PRO A 199 -12.77 6.33 -7.49
C PRO A 199 -11.72 5.25 -7.75
N PHE A 200 -10.61 5.20 -7.03
CA PHE A 200 -9.71 4.03 -7.14
C PHE A 200 -10.32 2.82 -6.42
N GLN A 201 -10.02 1.61 -6.88
CA GLN A 201 -10.35 0.38 -6.14
C GLN A 201 -9.55 0.34 -4.83
N PRO A 202 -10.11 -0.21 -3.75
CA PRO A 202 -9.44 -0.27 -2.46
C PRO A 202 -8.32 -1.32 -2.43
N LEU A 203 -7.34 -1.11 -1.55
CA LEU A 203 -6.15 -1.97 -1.37
C LEU A 203 -6.49 -3.42 -1.04
N ASP A 204 -7.56 -3.68 -0.31
CA ASP A 204 -7.99 -5.05 0.00
C ASP A 204 -8.41 -5.81 -1.26
N ASN A 205 -8.87 -5.14 -2.31
CA ASN A 205 -9.10 -5.78 -3.60
C ASN A 205 -7.80 -6.15 -4.34
N LEU A 206 -6.76 -5.30 -4.28
CA LEU A 206 -5.43 -5.64 -4.79
C LEU A 206 -4.88 -6.87 -4.05
N ALA A 207 -4.99 -6.86 -2.73
CA ALA A 207 -4.55 -7.98 -1.90
C ALA A 207 -5.33 -9.26 -2.22
N GLN A 208 -6.65 -9.16 -2.41
CA GLN A 208 -7.51 -10.28 -2.80
C GLN A 208 -7.16 -10.83 -4.19
N HIS A 209 -6.78 -9.98 -5.14
CA HIS A 209 -6.29 -10.41 -6.45
C HIS A 209 -5.10 -11.36 -6.27
N PHE A 210 -4.05 -10.91 -5.59
CA PHE A 210 -2.84 -11.72 -5.41
C PHE A 210 -3.05 -12.92 -4.49
N TRP A 211 -3.91 -12.82 -3.49
CA TRP A 211 -4.33 -13.97 -2.69
C TRP A 211 -5.03 -15.04 -3.53
N THR A 212 -5.92 -14.63 -4.44
CA THR A 212 -6.57 -15.55 -5.39
C THR A 212 -5.54 -16.24 -6.29
N ARG A 213 -4.52 -15.50 -6.75
CA ARG A 213 -3.40 -16.07 -7.53
C ARG A 213 -2.60 -17.08 -6.70
N PHE A 214 -2.33 -16.77 -5.43
CA PHE A 214 -1.68 -17.70 -4.50
C PHE A 214 -2.50 -18.97 -4.30
N LEU A 215 -3.82 -18.87 -4.12
CA LEU A 215 -4.69 -20.03 -3.99
C LEU A 215 -4.67 -20.93 -5.24
N GLN A 216 -4.65 -20.33 -6.44
CA GLN A 216 -4.60 -21.05 -7.72
C GLN A 216 -3.24 -21.72 -7.94
N ALA A 217 -2.15 -20.97 -7.77
CA ALA A 217 -0.77 -21.42 -8.00
C ALA A 217 0.14 -20.82 -6.91
N PRO A 218 0.34 -21.53 -5.78
CA PRO A 218 1.08 -21.00 -4.64
C PRO A 218 2.50 -20.55 -5.01
N SER A 219 2.80 -19.28 -4.75
CA SER A 219 4.15 -18.72 -4.88
C SER A 219 4.42 -17.74 -3.75
N ALA A 220 5.69 -17.64 -3.32
CA ALA A 220 6.09 -16.65 -2.31
C ALA A 220 5.78 -15.21 -2.77
N GLN A 221 5.94 -14.93 -4.07
CA GLN A 221 5.67 -13.61 -4.64
C GLN A 221 4.20 -13.22 -4.55
N SER A 222 3.27 -14.09 -5.00
CA SER A 222 1.83 -13.78 -4.93
C SER A 222 1.35 -13.63 -3.49
N LEU A 223 1.89 -14.43 -2.56
CA LEU A 223 1.61 -14.25 -1.14
C LEU A 223 2.18 -12.94 -0.61
N GLY A 224 3.42 -12.60 -0.95
CA GLY A 224 4.06 -11.35 -0.57
C GLY A 224 3.27 -10.13 -1.03
N PHE A 225 2.83 -10.13 -2.29
CA PHE A 225 1.99 -9.06 -2.84
C PHE A 225 0.66 -8.91 -2.10
N ALA A 226 0.04 -10.02 -1.67
CA ALA A 226 -1.14 -9.95 -0.82
C ALA A 226 -0.84 -9.34 0.57
N LEU A 227 0.34 -9.63 1.14
CA LEU A 227 0.76 -9.15 2.47
C LEU A 227 1.22 -7.69 2.51
N HIS A 228 1.43 -7.07 1.35
CA HIS A 228 1.57 -5.61 1.26
C HIS A 228 0.36 -4.86 1.85
N SER A 229 -0.82 -5.52 1.91
CA SER A 229 -2.03 -5.01 2.58
C SER A 229 -1.87 -4.59 4.05
N THR A 230 -0.73 -4.86 4.68
CA THR A 230 -0.31 -4.22 5.95
C THR A 230 -0.35 -2.70 5.91
N ASP A 231 -0.38 -2.10 4.73
CA ASP A 231 -0.71 -0.69 4.51
C ASP A 231 -2.06 -0.26 5.09
N LEU A 232 -3.01 -1.17 5.30
CA LEU A 232 -4.25 -0.82 6.02
C LEU A 232 -4.02 -0.47 7.49
N LEU A 233 -2.85 -0.80 8.05
CA LEU A 233 -2.43 -0.40 9.39
C LEU A 233 -1.55 0.85 9.37
N GLN A 234 -1.31 1.41 8.19
CA GLN A 234 -0.78 2.74 7.99
C GLN A 234 -1.97 3.72 8.10
N PRO A 235 -2.00 4.66 9.08
CA PRO A 235 -3.18 5.49 9.32
C PRO A 235 -3.61 6.34 8.12
N HIS A 236 -2.69 7.01 7.43
CA HIS A 236 -2.99 7.85 6.27
C HIS A 236 -3.72 7.09 5.16
N HIS A 237 -3.44 5.80 4.99
CA HIS A 237 -4.08 4.93 4.00
C HIS A 237 -5.55 4.60 4.32
N THR A 238 -5.95 4.70 5.58
CA THR A 238 -7.35 4.52 6.01
C THR A 238 -8.11 5.83 6.15
N PHE A 239 -7.39 6.91 6.46
CA PHE A 239 -7.92 8.28 6.45
C PHE A 239 -7.95 8.89 5.04
N ASN A 240 -7.50 8.15 4.03
CA ASN A 240 -7.54 8.49 2.61
C ASN A 240 -6.68 9.70 2.19
N VAL A 241 -5.60 10.01 2.90
CA VAL A 241 -4.84 11.27 2.68
C VAL A 241 -3.38 11.01 2.27
N LEU A 242 -2.89 11.73 1.27
CA LEU A 242 -1.48 11.70 0.84
C LEU A 242 -0.61 12.65 1.67
N GLY A 243 -1.19 13.74 2.21
CA GLY A 243 -0.50 14.72 3.05
C GLY A 243 -0.61 14.48 4.55
N HIS A 244 -0.56 15.55 5.35
CA HIS A 244 -0.70 15.51 6.82
C HIS A 244 0.36 14.69 7.54
N ASN A 245 1.64 15.03 7.35
CA ASN A 245 2.77 14.31 7.96
C ASN A 245 2.90 12.84 7.53
N HIS A 246 2.32 12.44 6.40
CA HIS A 246 2.37 11.07 5.87
C HIS A 246 3.81 10.52 5.86
N SER A 247 4.67 11.02 4.97
CA SER A 247 6.07 10.60 4.87
C SER A 247 6.87 10.80 6.17
N GLY A 248 6.48 11.77 7.01
CA GLY A 248 7.13 12.02 8.29
C GLY A 248 6.77 11.00 9.37
N TRP A 249 5.52 10.53 9.42
CA TRP A 249 5.05 9.47 10.32
C TRP A 249 5.73 8.16 9.98
N GLU A 250 5.63 7.85 8.71
CA GLU A 250 6.30 6.79 8.03
C GLU A 250 7.81 6.77 8.33
N GLY A 251 8.50 7.90 8.16
CA GLY A 251 9.94 8.01 8.42
C GLY A 251 10.29 7.69 9.87
N TRP A 252 9.43 8.16 10.78
CA TRP A 252 9.57 7.91 12.21
C TRP A 252 9.43 6.43 12.56
N ILE A 253 8.53 5.68 11.90
CA ILE A 253 8.43 4.23 12.10
C ILE A 253 9.74 3.55 11.72
N GLY A 254 10.31 3.87 10.55
CA GLY A 254 11.58 3.32 10.11
C GLY A 254 12.72 3.61 11.11
N ASP A 255 12.79 4.83 11.62
CA ASP A 255 13.84 5.26 12.55
C ASP A 255 13.69 4.67 13.96
N HIS A 256 12.46 4.33 14.38
CA HIS A 256 12.15 3.93 15.75
C HIS A 256 11.68 2.49 15.90
N TYR A 257 11.63 1.72 14.81
CA TYR A 257 11.12 0.33 14.81
C TYR A 257 11.76 -0.52 15.92
N ASP A 258 13.09 -0.52 15.95
CA ASP A 258 13.88 -1.35 16.86
C ASP A 258 14.01 -0.70 18.25
N THR A 259 14.20 0.62 18.32
CA THR A 259 14.40 1.34 19.58
C THR A 259 13.12 1.38 20.43
N GLU A 260 11.95 1.44 19.80
CA GLU A 260 10.65 1.40 20.47
C GLU A 260 10.07 0.00 20.61
N LYS A 261 10.79 -1.02 20.10
CA LYS A 261 10.40 -2.44 20.13
C LYS A 261 9.00 -2.63 19.55
N LEU A 262 8.77 -2.10 18.35
CA LEU A 262 7.46 -2.10 17.73
C LEU A 262 6.96 -3.52 17.35
N ASN A 263 7.88 -4.49 17.28
CA ASN A 263 7.58 -5.91 17.08
C ASN A 263 7.52 -6.71 18.40
N ASP A 264 7.30 -6.07 19.55
CA ASP A 264 7.19 -6.76 20.85
C ASP A 264 6.19 -7.93 20.78
N PRO A 265 6.63 -9.18 21.00
CA PRO A 265 5.77 -10.36 20.88
C PRO A 265 4.54 -10.32 21.80
N ALA A 266 4.61 -9.67 22.96
CA ALA A 266 3.45 -9.54 23.84
C ALA A 266 2.37 -8.65 23.22
N LEU A 267 2.77 -7.60 22.49
CA LEU A 267 1.85 -6.73 21.77
C LEU A 267 1.27 -7.42 20.54
N VAL A 268 2.08 -8.19 19.81
CA VAL A 268 1.61 -8.98 18.65
C VAL A 268 0.59 -10.03 19.10
N LEU A 269 0.88 -10.72 20.20
CA LEU A 269 -0.04 -11.69 20.79
C LEU A 269 -1.36 -11.04 21.23
N ALA A 270 -1.31 -9.87 21.87
CA ALA A 270 -2.52 -9.13 22.21
C ALA A 270 -3.32 -8.75 20.96
N ALA A 271 -2.64 -8.25 19.93
CA ALA A 271 -3.24 -7.84 18.66
C ALA A 271 -3.91 -9.00 17.89
N LEU A 272 -3.42 -10.24 18.03
CA LEU A 272 -4.07 -11.41 17.42
C LEU A 272 -5.52 -11.60 17.88
N ASN A 273 -5.86 -11.17 19.10
CA ASN A 273 -7.22 -11.30 19.63
C ASN A 273 -8.20 -10.32 18.99
N ASP A 274 -7.70 -9.23 18.38
CA ASP A 274 -8.53 -8.24 17.69
C ASP A 274 -8.88 -8.70 16.25
N PHE A 275 -8.28 -9.79 15.78
CA PHE A 275 -8.56 -10.38 14.47
C PHE A 275 -9.27 -11.73 14.56
N ALA A 276 -10.43 -11.82 13.91
CA ALA A 276 -11.10 -13.10 13.68
C ALA A 276 -10.21 -14.01 12.79
N PRO A 277 -9.91 -15.25 13.21
CA PRO A 277 -9.15 -16.18 12.38
C PRO A 277 -9.88 -16.51 11.07
N LEU A 278 -9.12 -16.61 9.98
CA LEU A 278 -9.65 -17.08 8.69
C LEU A 278 -10.02 -18.57 8.79
N ALA A 279 -11.19 -18.93 8.25
CA ALA A 279 -11.59 -20.32 8.13
C ALA A 279 -10.63 -21.13 7.23
N ASN A 280 -10.49 -22.43 7.46
CA ASN A 280 -9.57 -23.30 6.69
C ASN A 280 -9.83 -23.29 5.18
N ASN A 281 -11.07 -23.06 4.77
CA ASN A 281 -11.49 -23.00 3.37
C ASN A 281 -11.71 -21.56 2.88
N ALA A 282 -11.37 -20.54 3.67
CA ALA A 282 -11.56 -19.15 3.27
C ALA A 282 -10.84 -18.87 1.94
N THR A 283 -11.58 -18.33 0.98
CA THR A 283 -11.06 -17.87 -0.31
C THR A 283 -10.97 -16.35 -0.40
N ASP A 284 -11.68 -15.65 0.50
CA ASP A 284 -11.67 -14.20 0.64
C ASP A 284 -10.96 -13.80 1.92
N ILE A 285 -9.98 -12.89 1.82
CA ILE A 285 -9.25 -12.33 2.96
C ILE A 285 -9.67 -10.90 3.29
N ARG A 286 -10.48 -10.25 2.45
CA ARG A 286 -10.89 -8.84 2.64
C ARG A 286 -11.56 -8.59 3.99
N PRO A 287 -12.43 -9.47 4.53
CA PRO A 287 -12.99 -9.25 5.87
C PRO A 287 -11.95 -9.17 7.00
N LEU A 288 -10.81 -9.86 6.88
CA LEU A 288 -9.69 -9.73 7.82
C LEU A 288 -8.98 -8.39 7.62
N LEU A 289 -8.71 -8.04 6.36
CA LEU A 289 -8.03 -6.79 6.00
C LEU A 289 -8.83 -5.56 6.46
N THR A 290 -10.15 -5.57 6.28
CA THR A 290 -11.06 -4.52 6.76
C THR A 290 -11.09 -4.39 8.29
N GLN A 291 -10.89 -5.48 9.05
CA GLN A 291 -10.70 -5.36 10.51
C GLN A 291 -9.44 -4.55 10.84
N GLY A 292 -8.36 -4.76 10.08
CA GLY A 292 -7.11 -4.01 10.21
C GLY A 292 -7.31 -2.53 9.88
N GLY A 293 -7.95 -2.26 8.74
CA GLY A 293 -8.29 -0.89 8.34
C GLY A 293 -9.18 -0.18 9.36
N THR A 294 -10.19 -0.87 9.89
CA THR A 294 -11.10 -0.33 10.93
C THR A 294 -10.33 0.01 12.21
N TYR A 295 -9.38 -0.86 12.60
CA TYR A 295 -8.53 -0.64 13.76
C TYR A 295 -7.63 0.59 13.58
N SER A 296 -6.97 0.69 12.41
CA SER A 296 -6.12 1.82 12.03
C SER A 296 -6.90 3.13 12.04
N TYR A 297 -8.09 3.16 11.43
CA TYR A 297 -8.95 4.33 11.44
C TYR A 297 -9.35 4.75 12.86
N LYS A 298 -9.69 3.78 13.71
CA LYS A 298 -10.11 4.03 15.09
C LYS A 298 -9.00 4.61 15.98
N TYR A 299 -7.76 4.17 15.80
CA TYR A 299 -6.68 4.46 16.76
C TYR A 299 -5.48 5.22 16.19
N GLY A 300 -5.40 5.39 14.87
CA GLY A 300 -4.25 5.91 14.16
C GLY A 300 -4.23 7.43 13.96
N GLY A 301 -5.40 8.08 13.94
CA GLY A 301 -5.53 9.43 13.38
C GLY A 301 -4.69 10.54 14.03
N ALA A 302 -4.20 10.35 15.26
CA ALA A 302 -3.35 11.34 15.94
C ALA A 302 -2.05 11.66 15.16
N VAL A 303 -1.52 10.71 14.39
CA VAL A 303 -0.25 10.89 13.64
C VAL A 303 -0.39 11.80 12.42
N MET A 304 -1.62 12.08 11.98
CA MET A 304 -1.86 13.01 10.88
C MET A 304 -1.52 14.45 11.29
N SER A 305 -1.75 14.81 12.55
CA SER A 305 -1.56 16.18 13.04
C SER A 305 -0.36 16.34 13.99
N SER A 306 0.22 15.24 14.47
CA SER A 306 1.29 15.28 15.48
C SER A 306 2.61 14.68 14.99
N THR A 307 3.69 15.45 15.22
CA THR A 307 5.07 14.98 15.10
C THR A 307 5.70 14.63 16.45
N ASP A 308 4.94 14.76 17.56
CA ASP A 308 5.42 14.46 18.90
C ASP A 308 5.77 12.98 19.04
N HIS A 309 6.96 12.70 19.59
CA HIS A 309 7.49 11.36 19.73
C HIS A 309 6.60 10.48 20.62
N ALA A 310 6.08 11.00 21.74
CA ALA A 310 5.27 10.19 22.66
C ALA A 310 3.93 9.80 22.04
N VAL A 311 3.31 10.72 21.28
CA VAL A 311 2.09 10.43 20.51
C VAL A 311 2.37 9.38 19.43
N ARG A 312 3.41 9.58 18.62
CA ARG A 312 3.79 8.64 17.55
C ARG A 312 4.09 7.25 18.09
N ARG A 313 4.87 7.16 19.17
CA ARG A 313 5.12 5.89 19.88
C ARG A 313 3.83 5.23 20.35
N GLY A 314 2.91 5.98 20.94
CA GLY A 314 1.63 5.47 21.42
C GLY A 314 0.73 4.90 20.32
N VAL A 315 0.82 5.45 19.10
CA VAL A 315 0.12 4.92 17.91
C VAL A 315 0.88 3.76 17.30
N ALA A 316 2.21 3.86 17.18
CA ALA A 316 3.06 2.83 16.58
C ALA A 316 2.99 1.49 17.31
N LYS A 317 2.95 1.53 18.65
CA LYS A 317 2.75 0.35 19.51
C LYS A 317 1.37 -0.29 19.40
N LYS A 318 0.46 0.32 18.63
CA LYS A 318 -0.79 -0.32 18.20
C LYS A 318 -0.66 -0.78 16.74
N MET A 319 -0.27 0.11 15.83
CA MET A 319 -0.29 -0.16 14.39
C MET A 319 0.63 -1.31 13.96
N VAL A 320 1.91 -1.29 14.38
CA VAL A 320 2.89 -2.29 13.93
C VAL A 320 2.57 -3.70 14.46
N PRO A 321 2.25 -3.90 15.76
CA PRO A 321 1.83 -5.21 16.24
C PRO A 321 0.57 -5.75 15.55
N HIS A 322 -0.39 -4.87 15.21
CA HIS A 322 -1.59 -5.28 14.47
C HIS A 322 -1.29 -5.62 13.01
N ALA A 323 -0.33 -4.94 12.38
CA ALA A 323 0.13 -5.31 11.05
C ALA A 323 0.78 -6.70 11.05
N ILE A 324 1.65 -6.98 12.03
CA ILE A 324 2.27 -8.30 12.21
C ILE A 324 1.19 -9.36 12.48
N ALA A 325 0.25 -9.11 13.38
CA ALA A 325 -0.84 -10.04 13.70
C ALA A 325 -1.74 -10.33 12.48
N MET A 326 -2.02 -9.33 11.65
CA MET A 326 -2.76 -9.51 10.40
C MET A 326 -2.00 -10.43 9.43
N VAL A 327 -0.68 -10.24 9.28
CA VAL A 327 0.15 -11.15 8.48
C VAL A 327 0.12 -12.57 9.03
N VAL A 328 0.24 -12.74 10.36
CA VAL A 328 0.14 -14.08 11.00
C VAL A 328 -1.18 -14.76 10.63
N ARG A 329 -2.31 -14.05 10.66
CA ARG A 329 -3.62 -14.62 10.27
C ARG A 329 -3.68 -15.05 8.81
N VAL A 330 -3.08 -14.28 7.89
CA VAL A 330 -2.99 -14.66 6.47
C VAL A 330 -2.04 -15.84 6.28
N LEU A 331 -0.89 -15.88 6.98
CA LEU A 331 0.07 -16.98 6.92
C LEU A 331 -0.50 -18.28 7.52
N ASP A 332 -1.31 -18.21 8.57
CA ASP A 332 -2.07 -19.36 9.09
C ASP A 332 -2.95 -19.94 7.99
N ARG A 333 -3.69 -19.10 7.27
CA ARG A 333 -4.51 -19.56 6.15
C ARG A 333 -3.68 -20.10 5.00
N ALA A 334 -2.54 -19.47 4.69
CA ALA A 334 -1.62 -19.91 3.65
C ALA A 334 -1.01 -21.28 3.96
N ALA A 335 -0.69 -21.55 5.23
CA ALA A 335 -0.19 -22.84 5.69
C ALA A 335 -1.17 -23.98 5.33
N VAL A 336 -2.47 -23.76 5.50
CA VAL A 336 -3.50 -24.74 5.09
C VAL A 336 -3.48 -24.98 3.59
N ARG A 337 -3.30 -23.93 2.78
CA ARG A 337 -3.23 -24.08 1.32
C ARG A 337 -1.98 -24.85 0.88
N LEU A 338 -0.84 -24.61 1.52
CA LEU A 338 0.44 -25.27 1.21
C LEU A 338 0.50 -26.73 1.70
N ALA A 339 -0.39 -27.11 2.62
CA ALA A 339 -0.48 -28.48 3.10
C ALA A 339 -1.19 -29.44 2.13
N LEU A 340 -2.01 -28.91 1.20
CA LEU A 340 -2.69 -29.67 0.13
C LEU A 340 -1.70 -30.12 -0.96
#